data_AF-K6UAW0-F1
#
_entry.id   AF-K6UAW0-F1
#
_cell.length_a   1.000
_cell.length_b   1.000
_cell.length_c   1.000
_cell.angle_alpha   90.00
_cell.angle_beta   90.00
_cell.angle_gamma   90.00
#
_symmetry.space_group_name_H-M   'P 1'
#
loop_
_entity.id
_entity.type
_entity.pdbx_description
1 polymer ?
#
loop_
_entity_poly.entity_id
_entity_poly.type
_entity_poly.pdbx_seq_one_letter_code
_entity_poly.pdbx_strand_id
1 'polypeptide(L)'
;MSIDNILYKLNMFTVLLISIAFIIVAKNAPVDSIKKPITSIEVKKQFKKKSIAVIFLFLFIIAILFILSKKYLDLYCIKFMESISIGILWQAITLTKIGISLLNKVDFVLKYIMKRGE
;
A
#
# COMPACT_ATOMS: atom_id res chain seq x y z
N MET A 1 -0.06 18.28 24.93
CA MET A 1 -0.84 17.86 23.74
C MET A 1 -1.73 16.69 24.16
N SER A 2 -3.06 16.77 24.02
CA SER A 2 -3.94 15.65 24.42
C SER A 2 -3.70 14.41 23.56
N ILE A 3 -3.87 13.21 24.14
CA ILE A 3 -3.80 11.92 23.43
C ILE A 3 -4.77 11.90 22.25
N ASP A 4 -5.94 12.52 22.39
CA ASP A 4 -6.93 12.63 21.31
C ASP A 4 -6.39 13.40 20.09
N ASN A 5 -5.57 14.42 20.32
CA ASN A 5 -4.99 15.21 19.23
C ASN A 5 -3.90 14.42 18.49
N ILE A 6 -3.18 13.55 19.18
CA ILE A 6 -2.22 12.62 18.55
C ILE A 6 -2.97 11.60 17.70
N LEU A 7 -3.97 10.93 18.28
CA LEU A 7 -4.84 9.98 17.59
C LEU A 7 -5.46 10.59 16.33
N TYR A 8 -6.00 11.80 16.43
CA TYR A 8 -6.61 12.50 15.30
C TYR A 8 -5.61 12.71 14.15
N LYS A 9 -4.40 13.20 14.44
CA LYS A 9 -3.36 13.41 13.42
C LYS A 9 -2.95 12.11 12.72
N LEU A 10 -2.79 11.03 13.47
CA LEU A 10 -2.41 9.73 12.92
C LEU A 10 -3.50 9.14 12.02
N ASN A 11 -4.78 9.33 12.37
CA ASN A 11 -5.89 8.94 11.51
C ASN A 11 -5.92 9.76 10.22
N MET A 12 -5.70 11.07 10.29
CA MET A 12 -5.65 11.91 9.09
C MET A 12 -4.51 11.49 8.14
N PHE A 13 -3.36 11.12 8.70
CA PHE A 13 -2.24 10.57 7.93
C PHE A 13 -2.61 9.25 7.24
N THR A 14 -3.22 8.31 7.98
CA THR A 14 -3.74 7.03 7.45
C THR A 14 -4.70 7.24 6.28
N VAL A 15 -5.68 8.14 6.44
CA VAL A 15 -6.67 8.46 5.40
C VAL A 15 -6.00 9.04 4.15
N LEU A 16 -5.05 9.95 4.33
CA LEU A 16 -4.29 10.53 3.23
C LEU A 16 -3.54 9.45 2.43
N LEU A 17 -2.79 8.57 3.11
CA LEU A 17 -2.01 7.52 2.45
C LEU A 17 -2.89 6.57 1.64
N ILE A 18 -4.01 6.13 2.22
CA ILE A 18 -4.92 5.21 1.54
C ILE A 18 -5.62 5.89 0.36
N SER A 19 -5.96 7.18 0.48
CA SER A 19 -6.55 7.94 -0.63
C SER A 19 -5.60 8.03 -1.82
N ILE A 20 -4.33 8.35 -1.57
CA ILE A 20 -3.29 8.36 -2.60
C ILE A 20 -3.14 6.98 -3.24
N ALA A 21 -3.05 5.92 -2.41
CA ALA A 21 -2.92 4.56 -2.90
C ALA A 21 -4.12 4.12 -3.75
N PHE A 22 -5.34 4.47 -3.34
CA PHE A 22 -6.55 4.18 -4.10
C PHE A 22 -6.55 4.83 -5.47
N ILE A 23 -6.18 6.12 -5.56
CA ILE A 23 -6.07 6.83 -6.84
C ILE A 23 -5.04 6.14 -7.76
N ILE A 24 -3.88 5.79 -7.22
CA ILE A 24 -2.82 5.13 -7.99
C ILE A 24 -3.27 3.75 -8.49
N VAL A 25 -3.89 2.93 -7.63
CA VAL A 25 -4.38 1.60 -8.01
C VAL A 25 -5.53 1.71 -9.01
N ALA A 26 -6.49 2.60 -8.79
CA ALA A 26 -7.61 2.82 -9.71
C ALA A 26 -7.15 3.29 -11.09
N LYS A 27 -6.04 4.04 -11.19
CA LYS A 27 -5.48 4.51 -12.46
C LYS A 27 -4.57 3.49 -13.14
N ASN A 28 -3.72 2.79 -12.37
CA ASN A 28 -2.60 2.02 -12.93
C ASN A 28 -2.79 0.50 -12.88
N ALA A 29 -3.79 -0.03 -12.16
CA ALA A 29 -4.03 -1.47 -12.11
C ALA A 29 -4.93 -1.97 -13.26
N PRO A 30 -4.66 -3.17 -13.82
CA PRO A 30 -3.43 -3.95 -13.64
C PRO A 30 -2.26 -3.34 -14.43
N VAL A 31 -1.04 -3.42 -13.89
CA VAL A 31 0.15 -3.06 -14.66
C VAL A 31 0.40 -4.12 -15.70
N ASP A 32 0.40 -3.69 -16.95
CA ASP A 32 0.76 -4.51 -18.09
C ASP A 32 2.29 -4.51 -18.26
N SER A 33 2.88 -5.63 -18.67
CA SER A 33 4.32 -5.72 -18.92
C SER A 33 4.59 -6.30 -20.30
N ILE A 34 5.63 -5.80 -20.97
CA ILE A 34 6.03 -6.29 -22.30
C ILE A 34 6.31 -7.80 -22.26
N LYS A 35 6.86 -8.31 -21.14
CA LYS A 35 7.18 -9.72 -20.94
C LYS A 35 5.96 -10.59 -20.63
N LYS A 36 4.86 -10.00 -20.15
CA LYS A 36 3.62 -10.71 -19.81
C LYS A 36 2.41 -9.83 -20.17
N PRO A 37 2.11 -9.69 -21.47
CA PRO A 37 1.04 -8.83 -21.94
C PRO A 37 -0.33 -9.39 -21.53
N ILE A 38 -1.19 -8.54 -20.98
CA ILE A 38 -2.58 -8.88 -20.67
C ILE A 38 -3.43 -8.49 -21.88
N THR A 39 -3.66 -9.43 -22.79
CA THR A 39 -4.31 -9.17 -24.08
C THR A 39 -5.83 -9.11 -23.98
N SER A 40 -6.45 -9.90 -23.10
CA SER A 40 -7.91 -9.92 -22.94
C SER A 40 -8.42 -8.77 -22.05
N ILE A 41 -9.39 -8.02 -22.55
CA ILE A 41 -10.06 -6.91 -21.84
C ILE A 41 -10.76 -7.42 -20.56
N GLU A 42 -11.31 -8.63 -20.59
CA GLU A 42 -11.99 -9.26 -19.44
C GLU A 42 -11.05 -9.50 -18.26
N VAL A 43 -9.86 -10.06 -18.51
CA VAL A 43 -8.84 -10.27 -17.46
C VAL A 43 -8.34 -8.93 -16.91
N LYS A 44 -8.17 -7.91 -17.77
CA LYS A 44 -7.82 -6.55 -17.30
C LYS A 44 -8.86 -6.01 -16.32
N LYS A 45 -10.15 -6.11 -16.66
CA LYS A 45 -11.25 -5.71 -15.77
C LYS A 45 -11.28 -6.53 -14.49
N GLN A 46 -11.07 -7.85 -14.57
CA GLN A 46 -11.07 -8.73 -13.40
C GLN A 46 -9.94 -8.39 -12.43
N PHE A 47 -8.71 -8.18 -12.91
CA PHE A 47 -7.57 -7.83 -12.07
C PHE A 47 -7.70 -6.45 -11.43
N LYS A 48 -8.26 -5.48 -12.17
CA LYS A 48 -8.58 -4.17 -11.59
C LYS A 48 -9.59 -4.30 -10.44
N LYS A 49 -10.67 -5.06 -10.63
CA LYS A 49 -11.67 -5.34 -9.58
C LYS A 49 -11.04 -6.01 -8.36
N LYS A 50 -10.21 -7.03 -8.57
CA LYS A 50 -9.49 -7.72 -7.48
C LYS A 50 -8.55 -6.78 -6.72
N SER A 51 -7.81 -5.93 -7.43
CA SER A 51 -6.90 -4.94 -6.80
C SER A 51 -7.67 -3.95 -5.93
N ILE A 52 -8.82 -3.46 -6.40
CA ILE A 52 -9.70 -2.57 -5.63
C ILE A 52 -10.29 -3.30 -4.41
N ALA A 53 -10.72 -4.55 -4.58
CA ALA A 53 -11.25 -5.36 -3.48
C ALA A 53 -10.24 -5.56 -2.34
N VAL A 54 -8.95 -5.72 -2.66
CA VAL A 54 -7.88 -5.82 -1.65
C VAL A 54 -7.73 -4.52 -0.84
N ILE A 55 -7.85 -3.34 -1.47
CA ILE A 55 -7.85 -2.07 -0.73
C ILE A 55 -9.01 -2.01 0.26
N PHE A 56 -10.21 -2.41 -0.17
CA PHE A 56 -11.38 -2.45 0.72
C PHE A 56 -11.22 -3.45 1.87
N LEU A 57 -10.61 -4.61 1.62
CA LEU A 57 -10.30 -5.57 2.66
C LEU A 57 -9.38 -4.95 3.73
N PHE A 58 -8.32 -4.25 3.33
CA PHE A 58 -7.44 -3.59 4.30
C PHE A 58 -8.08 -2.40 4.99
N LEU A 59 -8.93 -1.63 4.30
CA LEU A 59 -9.74 -0.58 4.93
C LEU A 59 -10.64 -1.15 6.03
N PHE A 60 -11.25 -2.32 5.79
CA PHE A 60 -12.05 -3.00 6.80
C PHE A 60 -11.21 -3.43 8.01
N ILE A 61 -10.01 -3.98 7.78
CA ILE A 61 -9.07 -4.33 8.87
C ILE A 61 -8.67 -3.09 9.68
N ILE A 62 -8.33 -1.98 9.01
CA ILE A 62 -7.99 -0.71 9.66
C ILE A 62 -9.17 -0.18 10.49
N ALA A 63 -10.41 -0.29 10.00
CA ALA A 63 -11.58 0.12 10.75
C ALA A 63 -11.75 -0.69 12.06
N ILE A 64 -11.50 -2.00 12.02
CA ILE A 64 -11.51 -2.85 13.23
C ILE A 64 -10.41 -2.40 14.20
N LEU A 65 -9.18 -2.23 13.72
CA LEU A 65 -8.04 -1.80 14.54
C LEU A 65 -8.28 -0.43 15.18
N PHE A 66 -8.95 0.47 14.48
CA PHE A 66 -9.30 1.79 15.00
C PHE A 66 -10.31 1.72 16.17
N ILE A 67 -11.31 0.85 16.07
CA ILE A 67 -12.27 0.63 17.16
C ILE A 67 -11.55 0.04 18.38
N LEU A 68 -10.65 -0.93 18.15
CA LEU A 68 -9.85 -1.53 19.22
C LEU A 68 -8.91 -0.51 19.88
N SER A 69 -8.22 0.32 19.08
CA SER A 69 -7.30 1.32 19.61
C SER A 69 -8.00 2.37 20.47
N LYS A 70 -9.22 2.77 20.11
CA LYS A 70 -10.03 3.69 20.94
C LYS A 70 -10.47 3.06 22.25
N LYS A 71 -10.86 1.78 22.25
CA LYS A 71 -11.34 1.09 23.44
C LYS A 71 -10.23 0.82 24.46
N TYR A 72 -9.04 0.46 23.98
CA TYR A 72 -7.94 0.02 24.85
C TYR A 72 -6.78 1.03 24.96
N LEU A 73 -6.88 2.20 24.30
CA LEU A 73 -5.80 3.19 24.18
C LEU A 73 -4.47 2.57 23.71
N ASP A 74 -4.57 1.55 22.87
CA ASP A 74 -3.45 0.70 22.52
C ASP A 74 -2.61 1.29 21.37
N LEU A 75 -1.39 1.71 21.71
CA LEU A 75 -0.39 2.20 20.76
C LEU A 75 0.03 1.13 19.74
N TYR A 76 -0.07 -0.16 20.06
CA TYR A 76 0.27 -1.23 19.12
C TYR A 76 -0.71 -1.29 17.96
N CYS A 77 -2.02 -1.17 18.23
CA CYS A 77 -3.04 -1.11 17.16
C CYS A 77 -2.77 0.06 16.20
N ILE A 78 -2.35 1.21 16.72
CA ILE A 78 -2.06 2.40 15.92
C ILE A 78 -0.85 2.17 15.01
N LYS A 79 0.26 1.68 15.57
CA LYS A 79 1.47 1.34 14.80
C LYS A 79 1.18 0.29 13.72
N PHE A 80 0.28 -0.64 14.02
CA PHE A 80 -0.12 -1.66 13.06
C PHE A 80 -0.94 -1.08 11.91
N MET A 81 -1.89 -0.16 12.18
CA MET A 81 -2.60 0.59 11.13
C MET A 81 -1.64 1.37 10.24
N GLU A 82 -0.67 2.08 10.82
CA GLU A 82 0.35 2.83 10.06
C GLU A 82 1.18 1.93 9.16
N SER A 83 1.60 0.77 9.68
CA SER A 83 2.37 -0.23 8.93
C SER A 83 1.58 -0.75 7.73
N ILE A 84 0.28 -1.03 7.93
CA ILE A 84 -0.63 -1.42 6.85
C ILE A 84 -0.74 -0.29 5.81
N SER A 85 -0.96 0.95 6.24
CA SER A 85 -1.11 2.10 5.32
C SER A 85 0.15 2.36 4.49
N ILE A 86 1.33 2.28 5.09
CA ILE A 86 2.60 2.39 4.37
C ILE A 86 2.77 1.22 3.40
N GLY A 87 2.42 0.00 3.81
CA GLY A 87 2.44 -1.17 2.94
C GLY A 87 1.53 -1.02 1.71
N ILE A 88 0.29 -0.55 1.91
CA ILE A 88 -0.65 -0.29 0.81
C ILE A 88 -0.12 0.80 -0.13
N LEU A 89 0.42 1.89 0.42
CA LEU A 89 1.02 2.96 -0.37
C LEU A 89 2.20 2.44 -1.19
N TRP A 90 3.08 1.64 -0.58
CA TRP A 90 4.20 1.02 -1.28
C TRP A 90 3.74 0.15 -2.44
N GLN A 91 2.77 -0.74 -2.20
CA GLN A 91 2.18 -1.58 -3.25
C GLN A 91 1.60 -0.72 -4.39
N ALA A 92 0.91 0.36 -4.06
CA ALA A 92 0.39 1.28 -5.06
C ALA A 92 1.52 1.96 -5.86
N ILE A 93 2.57 2.47 -5.20
CA ILE A 93 3.73 3.10 -5.85
C ILE A 93 4.39 2.14 -6.84
N THR A 94 4.53 0.86 -6.50
CA THR A 94 5.11 -0.15 -7.41
C THR A 94 4.32 -0.38 -8.70
N LEU A 95 3.07 0.09 -8.78
CA LEU A 95 2.31 0.09 -10.03
C LEU A 95 2.67 1.25 -10.97
N THR A 96 3.41 2.24 -10.49
CA THR A 96 3.80 3.42 -11.28
C THR A 96 5.14 3.18 -11.98
N LYS A 97 5.37 3.83 -13.13
CA LYS A 97 6.67 3.77 -13.83
C LYS A 97 7.83 4.22 -12.93
N ILE A 98 7.60 5.20 -12.08
CA ILE A 98 8.59 5.71 -11.12
C ILE A 98 8.89 4.63 -10.08
N GLY A 99 7.87 4.00 -9.51
CA GLY A 99 8.05 2.92 -8.54
C GLY A 99 8.76 1.70 -9.12
N ILE A 100 8.45 1.31 -10.36
CA ILE A 100 9.16 0.23 -11.08
C ILE A 100 10.65 0.58 -11.24
N SER A 101 10.96 1.81 -11.63
CA SER A 101 12.35 2.28 -11.75
C SER A 101 13.08 2.28 -10.39
N LEU A 102 12.40 2.72 -9.33
CA LEU A 102 12.94 2.70 -7.97
C LEU A 102 13.21 1.26 -7.49
N LEU A 103 12.28 0.34 -7.73
CA LEU A 103 12.45 -1.07 -7.38
C LEU A 103 13.66 -1.69 -8.12
N ASN A 104 13.80 -1.43 -9.42
CA ASN A 104 14.95 -1.92 -10.19
C ASN A 104 16.29 -1.41 -9.64
N LYS A 105 16.35 -0.17 -9.12
CA LYS A 105 17.56 0.36 -8.48
C LYS A 105 17.86 -0.34 -7.17
N VAL A 106 16.83 -0.56 -6.33
CA VAL A 106 16.99 -1.31 -5.07
C VAL A 106 17.47 -2.73 -5.36
N ASP A 107 16.85 -3.42 -6.31
CA ASP A 107 17.26 -4.76 -6.75
C ASP A 107 18.71 -4.80 -7.25
N PHE A 108 19.15 -3.76 -7.99
CA PHE A 108 20.53 -3.66 -8.46
C PHE A 108 21.51 -3.52 -7.28
N VAL A 109 21.22 -2.65 -6.32
CA VAL A 109 22.05 -2.45 -5.13
C VAL A 109 22.13 -3.73 -4.30
N LEU A 110 21.02 -4.42 -4.09
CA LEU A 110 20.98 -5.68 -3.35
C LEU A 110 21.82 -6.76 -4.04
N LYS A 111 21.68 -6.93 -5.36
CA LYS A 111 22.49 -7.87 -6.14
C LYS A 111 23.99 -7.53 -6.07
N TYR A 112 24.34 -6.26 -6.07
CA TYR A 112 25.72 -5.82 -5.93
C TYR A 112 26.31 -6.17 -4.55
N ILE A 113 25.54 -5.95 -3.47
CA ILE A 113 25.96 -6.31 -2.12
C ILE A 113 26.14 -7.82 -1.99
N MET A 114 25.20 -8.62 -2.51
CA MET A 114 25.29 -10.09 -2.48
C MET A 114 26.54 -10.61 -3.20
N LYS A 115 26.83 -10.11 -4.41
CA LYS A 115 28.02 -10.48 -5.18
C LYS A 115 29.34 -10.07 -4.55
N ARG A 116 29.34 -9.08 -3.65
CA ARG A 116 30.54 -8.61 -2.94
C ARG A 116 30.84 -9.44 -1.68
N GLY A 117 29.83 -10.15 -1.17
CA GLY A 117 29.95 -11.05 -0.02
C GLY A 117 30.32 -12.49 -0.37
N GLU A 118 30.32 -12.83 -1.66
CA GLU A 118 30.87 -14.07 -2.24
C GLU A 118 32.36 -13.88 -2.57
#